data_AF-A0A9P8P938-F1
#
_entry.id   AF-A0A9P8P938-F1
#
_cell.length_a   1.000
_cell.length_b   1.000
_cell.length_c   1.000
_cell.angle_alpha   90.00
_cell.angle_beta   90.00
_cell.angle_gamma   90.00
#
_symmetry.space_group_name_H-M   'P 1'
#
loop_
_entity.id
_entity.type
_entity.pdbx_description
1 polymer ?
#
loop_
_entity_poly.entity_id
_entity_poly.type
_entity_poly.pdbx_seq_one_letter_code
_entity_poly.pdbx_strand_id
1 'polypeptide(L)'
;MLKFILESLEEVKESFLPTLAKAESEEEDDEEEEDEDEDDDEDDEEGAGDPLDKLREECATKPDIKHYVHHYAECVERVTKEQEEEGYEDKEYKEDCIEEFFHLQHHLNDCVAPRLFYKLK
;
A
#
# COMPACT_ATOMS: atom_id res chain seq x y z
N MET A 1 -14.31 -19.03 -29.99
CA MET A 1 -14.27 -18.28 -28.72
C MET A 1 -13.87 -19.19 -27.56
N LEU A 2 -14.66 -20.20 -27.19
CA LEU A 2 -14.29 -21.13 -26.09
C LEU A 2 -12.94 -21.84 -26.25
N LYS A 3 -12.58 -22.29 -27.46
CA LYS A 3 -11.27 -22.94 -27.71
C LYS A 3 -10.08 -22.00 -27.48
N PHE A 4 -10.24 -20.73 -27.80
CA PHE A 4 -9.19 -19.72 -27.62
C PHE A 4 -8.96 -19.43 -26.13
N ILE A 5 -10.05 -19.40 -25.35
CA ILE A 5 -9.97 -19.21 -23.89
C ILE A 5 -9.28 -20.40 -23.21
N LEU A 6 -9.53 -21.63 -23.66
CA LEU A 6 -8.88 -22.83 -23.12
C LEU A 6 -7.37 -22.84 -23.38
N GLU A 7 -6.96 -22.45 -24.59
CA GLU A 7 -5.55 -22.37 -24.98
C GLU A 7 -4.81 -21.29 -24.18
N SER A 8 -5.44 -20.13 -23.96
CA SER A 8 -4.88 -19.08 -23.08
C SER A 8 -4.79 -19.51 -21.61
N LEU A 9 -5.71 -20.34 -21.12
CA LEU A 9 -5.68 -20.86 -19.75
C LEU A 9 -4.55 -21.88 -19.54
N GLU A 10 -4.26 -22.71 -20.55
CA GLU A 10 -3.14 -23.66 -20.50
C GLU A 10 -1.79 -22.92 -20.54
N GLU A 11 -1.66 -21.88 -21.36
CA GLU A 11 -0.46 -21.05 -21.43
C GLU A 11 -0.18 -20.31 -20.11
N VAL A 12 -1.22 -19.79 -19.47
CA VAL A 12 -1.12 -19.20 -18.12
C VAL A 12 -0.67 -20.25 -17.12
N LYS A 13 -1.26 -21.44 -17.10
CA LYS A 13 -0.90 -22.50 -16.14
C LYS A 13 0.58 -22.89 -16.22
N GLU A 14 1.14 -23.05 -17.42
CA GLU A 14 2.56 -23.41 -17.62
C GLU A 14 3.50 -22.31 -17.11
N SER A 15 3.11 -21.03 -17.24
CA SER A 15 3.92 -19.89 -16.77
C SER A 15 4.04 -19.79 -15.24
N PHE A 16 3.13 -20.40 -14.48
CA PHE A 16 3.13 -20.37 -13.01
C PHE A 16 3.89 -21.54 -12.36
N LEU A 17 4.22 -22.61 -13.10
CA LEU A 17 4.94 -23.78 -12.58
C LEU A 17 6.34 -23.48 -12.01
N PRO A 18 7.18 -22.63 -12.64
CA PRO A 18 8.51 -22.33 -12.12
C PRO A 18 8.48 -21.52 -10.81
N THR A 19 7.43 -20.72 -10.63
CA THR A 19 7.23 -19.87 -9.44
C THR A 19 6.80 -20.70 -8.23
N LEU A 20 6.00 -21.75 -8.44
CA LEU A 20 5.57 -22.67 -7.38
C LEU A 20 6.72 -23.56 -6.88
N ALA A 21 7.58 -24.03 -7.80
CA ALA A 21 8.74 -24.86 -7.45
C ALA A 21 9.82 -24.13 -6.64
N LYS A 22 9.80 -22.79 -6.63
CA LYS A 22 10.76 -21.97 -5.87
C LYS A 22 10.33 -21.73 -4.42
N ALA A 23 9.12 -22.14 -4.03
CA ALA A 23 8.59 -21.93 -2.69
C ALA A 23 8.89 -23.06 -1.67
N GLU A 24 9.55 -24.16 -2.07
CA GLU A 24 9.74 -25.36 -1.22
C GLU A 24 11.22 -25.74 -0.94
N SER A 25 12.20 -24.82 -1.04
CA SER A 25 13.62 -25.21 -1.01
C SER A 25 14.56 -24.39 -0.12
N GLU A 26 14.09 -23.71 0.93
CA GLU A 26 15.01 -23.11 1.93
C GLU A 26 14.44 -23.28 3.35
N GLU A 27 14.61 -24.47 3.92
CA GLU A 27 14.55 -24.74 5.36
C GLU A 27 15.87 -25.38 5.84
N GLU A 28 16.30 -24.95 7.04
CA GLU A 28 17.20 -25.54 8.04
C GLU A 28 18.59 -24.93 8.32
N ASP A 29 18.80 -24.74 9.64
CA ASP A 29 19.97 -24.48 10.51
C ASP A 29 20.53 -23.05 10.69
N ASP A 30 20.73 -22.52 11.91
CA ASP A 30 20.36 -22.93 13.28
C ASP A 30 20.76 -21.81 14.29
N GLU A 31 20.07 -21.76 15.45
CA GLU A 31 20.45 -21.35 16.82
C GLU A 31 21.42 -20.16 17.08
N GLU A 32 21.35 -19.30 18.09
CA GLU A 32 20.53 -19.03 19.29
C GLU A 32 21.17 -17.76 19.91
N GLU A 33 20.39 -16.84 20.49
CA GLU A 33 20.63 -16.32 21.86
C GLU A 33 19.45 -15.44 22.27
N GLU A 34 18.72 -15.97 23.26
CA GLU A 34 17.68 -15.34 24.07
C GLU A 34 18.28 -14.22 24.93
N ASP A 35 17.60 -13.08 25.00
CA ASP A 35 17.47 -12.41 26.30
C ASP A 35 16.07 -11.78 26.37
N GLU A 36 15.34 -12.24 27.37
CA GLU A 36 13.94 -12.01 27.68
C GLU A 36 13.76 -10.59 28.25
N ASP A 37 12.83 -9.83 27.70
CA ASP A 37 12.08 -8.85 28.50
C ASP A 37 10.61 -9.01 28.11
N GLU A 38 9.97 -9.98 28.76
CA GLU A 38 8.53 -10.14 28.86
C GLU A 38 7.94 -8.92 29.59
N ASP A 39 7.13 -8.12 28.90
CA ASP A 39 6.03 -7.41 29.56
C ASP A 39 4.80 -7.38 28.63
N ASP A 40 3.98 -8.40 28.86
CA ASP A 40 2.51 -8.40 28.86
C ASP A 40 1.77 -8.14 27.53
N ASP A 41 1.57 -9.24 26.81
CA ASP A 41 0.71 -9.38 25.64
C ASP A 41 -0.51 -10.24 26.02
N GLU A 42 -1.44 -9.71 26.82
CA GLU A 42 -2.77 -10.32 27.05
C GLU A 42 -3.85 -9.23 27.24
N ASP A 43 -4.47 -8.80 26.12
CA ASP A 43 -5.92 -8.51 25.94
C ASP A 43 -6.19 -7.42 24.87
N ASP A 44 -6.24 -7.80 23.57
CA ASP A 44 -7.05 -7.07 22.56
C ASP A 44 -7.44 -7.98 21.37
N GLU A 45 -7.98 -9.16 21.66
CA GLU A 45 -8.63 -10.05 20.66
C GLU A 45 -10.03 -9.56 20.22
N GLU A 46 -10.30 -8.25 20.22
CA GLU A 46 -11.49 -7.64 19.61
C GLU A 46 -11.12 -6.63 18.51
N GLY A 47 -10.73 -7.13 17.32
CA GLY A 47 -10.83 -6.33 16.09
C GLY A 47 -9.69 -5.34 15.82
N ALA A 48 -8.45 -5.73 16.12
CA ALA A 48 -7.27 -4.97 15.72
C ALA A 48 -7.20 -4.80 14.18
N GLY A 49 -7.65 -3.65 13.67
CA GLY A 49 -7.57 -3.30 12.24
C GLY A 49 -6.16 -3.41 11.65
N ASP A 50 -6.06 -3.39 10.31
CA ASP A 50 -4.80 -3.56 9.56
C ASP A 50 -3.65 -2.73 10.16
N PRO A 51 -2.52 -3.34 10.57
CA PRO A 51 -1.37 -2.62 11.13
C PRO A 51 -0.86 -1.49 10.23
N LEU A 52 -0.98 -1.63 8.90
CA LEU A 52 -0.64 -0.57 7.95
C LEU A 52 -1.56 0.64 8.07
N ASP A 53 -2.86 0.44 8.17
CA ASP A 53 -3.84 1.53 8.32
C ASP A 53 -3.63 2.27 9.65
N LYS A 54 -3.42 1.54 10.76
CA LYS A 54 -3.10 2.15 12.07
C LYS A 54 -1.83 3.02 11.99
N LEU A 55 -0.76 2.50 11.38
CA LEU A 55 0.50 3.24 11.22
C LEU A 55 0.35 4.47 10.31
N ARG A 56 -0.46 4.38 9.24
CA ARG A 56 -0.74 5.51 8.36
C ARG A 56 -1.49 6.61 9.10
N GLU A 57 -2.50 6.28 9.89
CA GLU A 57 -3.23 7.24 10.72
C GLU A 57 -2.29 7.94 11.71
N GLU A 58 -1.44 7.19 12.42
CA GLU A 58 -0.42 7.75 13.30
C GLU A 58 0.51 8.71 12.56
N CYS A 59 1.08 8.27 11.43
CA CYS A 59 2.02 9.06 10.63
C CYS A 59 1.35 10.32 10.04
N ALA A 60 0.04 10.28 9.75
CA ALA A 60 -0.74 11.41 9.25
C ALA A 60 -1.00 12.51 10.31
N THR A 61 -0.78 12.24 11.60
CA THR A 61 -0.88 13.26 12.66
C THR A 61 0.39 14.10 12.83
N LYS A 62 1.51 13.68 12.23
CA LYS A 62 2.80 14.37 12.40
C LYS A 62 2.76 15.79 11.84
N PRO A 63 3.46 16.75 12.44
CA PRO A 63 3.40 18.15 12.01
C PRO A 63 4.00 18.40 10.62
N ASP A 64 4.94 17.55 10.19
CA ASP A 64 5.66 17.64 8.92
C ASP A 64 4.85 17.15 7.71
N ILE A 65 3.72 16.44 7.90
CA ILE A 65 2.87 16.03 6.77
C ILE A 65 1.93 17.14 6.29
N LYS A 66 1.76 18.20 7.10
CA LYS A 66 0.72 19.22 6.89
C LYS A 66 0.78 19.91 5.54
N HIS A 67 1.97 20.19 5.01
CA HIS A 67 2.10 20.85 3.71
C HIS A 67 1.75 19.92 2.56
N TYR A 68 2.10 18.63 2.64
CA TYR A 68 1.68 17.65 1.63
C TYR A 68 0.17 17.47 1.59
N VAL A 69 -0.47 17.40 2.76
CA VAL A 69 -1.95 17.35 2.86
C VAL A 69 -2.57 18.61 2.28
N HIS A 70 -2.03 19.79 2.60
CA HIS A 70 -2.52 21.06 2.06
C HIS A 70 -2.42 21.09 0.53
N HIS A 71 -1.27 20.73 -0.06
CA HIS A 71 -1.09 20.75 -1.51
C HIS A 71 -2.00 19.75 -2.23
N TYR A 72 -2.15 18.54 -1.68
CA TYR A 72 -3.09 17.57 -2.23
C TYR A 72 -4.53 18.08 -2.18
N ALA A 73 -4.96 18.63 -1.05
CA ALA A 73 -6.30 19.19 -0.91
C ALA A 73 -6.55 20.38 -1.86
N GLU A 74 -5.56 21.25 -2.03
CA GLU A 74 -5.61 22.38 -2.97
C GLU A 74 -5.72 21.92 -4.43
N CYS A 75 -4.99 20.86 -4.82
CA CYS A 75 -5.13 20.25 -6.13
C CYS A 75 -6.53 19.65 -6.32
N VAL A 76 -7.02 18.88 -5.33
CA VAL A 76 -8.36 18.28 -5.39
C VAL A 76 -9.45 19.33 -5.54
N GLU A 77 -9.37 20.44 -4.81
CA GLU A 77 -10.32 21.56 -4.94
C GLU A 77 -10.29 22.13 -6.37
N ARG A 78 -9.10 22.36 -6.93
CA ARG A 78 -8.93 22.91 -8.29
C ARG A 78 -9.45 21.97 -9.36
N VAL A 79 -9.10 20.69 -9.30
CA VAL A 79 -9.56 19.66 -10.25
C VAL A 79 -11.07 19.45 -10.15
N THR A 80 -11.62 19.43 -8.94
CA THR A 80 -13.08 19.32 -8.73
C THR A 80 -13.80 20.51 -9.36
N LYS A 81 -13.26 21.72 -9.18
CA LYS A 81 -13.81 22.92 -9.82
C LYS A 81 -13.70 22.87 -11.34
N GLU A 82 -12.60 22.33 -11.88
CA GLU A 82 -12.45 22.14 -13.32
C GLU A 82 -13.50 21.17 -13.90
N GLN A 83 -13.81 20.10 -13.16
CA GLN A 83 -14.83 19.11 -13.54
C GLN A 83 -16.24 19.66 -13.64
N GLU A 84 -16.53 20.78 -12.95
CA GLU A 84 -17.83 21.45 -12.99
C GLU A 84 -17.99 22.38 -14.22
N GLU A 85 -16.94 22.61 -15.00
CA GLU A 85 -16.96 23.51 -16.16
C GLU A 85 -17.71 22.90 -17.36
N GLU A 86 -18.44 23.74 -18.11
CA GLU A 86 -19.11 23.31 -19.35
C GLU A 86 -18.08 22.87 -20.40
N GLY A 87 -18.28 21.69 -20.99
CA GLY A 87 -17.35 21.12 -21.97
C GLY A 87 -16.11 20.46 -21.36
N TYR A 88 -16.07 20.23 -20.03
CA TYR A 88 -15.00 19.47 -19.38
C TYR A 88 -14.73 18.12 -20.06
N GLU A 89 -15.78 17.42 -20.50
CA GLU A 89 -15.63 16.12 -21.15
C GLU A 89 -14.81 16.19 -22.45
N ASP A 90 -14.91 17.30 -23.17
CA ASP A 90 -14.25 17.53 -24.46
C ASP A 90 -12.88 18.23 -24.31
N LYS A 91 -12.42 18.53 -23.08
CA LYS A 91 -11.10 19.11 -22.86
C LYS A 91 -10.00 18.13 -23.26
N GLU A 92 -9.03 18.64 -24.03
CA GLU A 92 -7.82 17.91 -24.41
C GLU A 92 -6.89 17.64 -23.21
N TYR A 93 -6.86 18.56 -22.25
CA TYR A 93 -6.05 18.48 -21.04
C TYR A 93 -6.96 18.59 -19.82
N LYS A 94 -6.90 17.56 -18.97
CA LYS A 94 -7.60 17.49 -17.69
C LYS A 94 -6.52 17.37 -16.62
N GLU A 95 -6.51 18.30 -15.67
CA GLU A 95 -5.55 18.24 -14.58
C GLU A 95 -5.83 17.01 -13.69
N ASP A 96 -4.78 16.39 -13.17
CA ASP A 96 -4.86 15.35 -12.15
C ASP A 96 -4.01 15.73 -10.93
N CYS A 97 -4.18 15.01 -9.83
CA CYS A 97 -3.46 15.25 -8.57
C CYS A 97 -2.48 14.11 -8.24
N ILE A 98 -1.98 13.39 -9.25
CA ILE A 98 -1.12 12.23 -9.03
C ILE A 98 0.20 12.66 -8.41
N GLU A 99 0.76 13.81 -8.82
CA GLU A 99 2.01 14.33 -8.28
C GLU A 99 1.89 14.66 -6.78
N GLU A 100 0.87 15.43 -6.38
CA GLU A 100 0.65 15.80 -4.98
C GLU A 100 0.30 14.58 -4.13
N PHE A 101 -0.47 13.63 -4.67
CA PHE A 101 -0.73 12.36 -4.01
C PHE A 101 0.55 11.55 -3.79
N PHE A 102 1.45 11.53 -4.77
CA PHE A 102 2.73 10.83 -4.66
C PHE A 102 3.64 11.48 -3.62
N HIS A 103 3.69 12.81 -3.55
CA HIS A 103 4.43 13.50 -2.48
C HIS A 103 3.87 13.18 -1.09
N LEU A 104 2.54 13.20 -0.93
CA LEU A 104 1.87 12.82 0.32
C LEU A 104 2.17 11.37 0.71
N GLN A 105 2.00 10.44 -0.23
CA GLN A 105 2.18 9.01 0.03
C GLN A 105 3.65 8.66 0.26
N HIS A 106 4.58 9.31 -0.44
CA HIS A 106 6.01 9.13 -0.22
C HIS A 106 6.40 9.51 1.21
N HIS A 107 5.95 10.67 1.71
CA HIS A 107 6.20 11.10 3.09
C HIS A 107 5.59 10.14 4.12
N LEU A 108 4.37 9.65 3.88
CA LEU A 108 3.75 8.62 4.73
C LEU A 108 4.58 7.33 4.74
N ASN A 109 5.04 6.88 3.58
CA ASN A 109 5.82 5.66 3.46
C ASN A 109 7.17 5.76 4.18
N ASP A 110 7.83 6.91 4.16
CA ASP A 110 9.08 7.12 4.91
C ASP A 110 8.89 6.93 6.42
N CYS A 111 7.70 7.23 6.94
CA CYS A 111 7.32 7.00 8.33
C CYS A 111 6.89 5.54 8.61
N VAL A 112 6.12 4.93 7.70
CA VAL A 112 5.49 3.62 7.90
C VAL A 112 6.43 2.45 7.59
N ALA A 113 7.16 2.53 6.47
CA ALA A 113 8.00 1.44 5.96
C ALA A 113 8.99 0.88 7.00
N PRO A 114 9.72 1.69 7.79
CA PRO A 114 10.64 1.13 8.79
C PRO A 114 9.94 0.53 10.02
N ARG A 115 8.61 0.64 10.16
CA ARG A 115 7.86 0.21 11.35
C ARG A 115 6.93 -0.98 11.08
N LEU A 116 6.39 -1.09 9.86
CA LEU A 116 5.31 -2.01 9.52
C LEU A 116 5.67 -3.48 9.81
N PHE A 117 6.86 -3.92 9.42
CA PHE A 117 7.22 -5.34 9.49
C PHE A 117 7.46 -5.84 10.92
N TYR A 118 7.72 -4.94 11.88
CA TYR A 118 7.73 -5.30 13.30
C TYR A 118 6.33 -5.58 13.87
N LYS A 119 5.27 -5.27 13.12
CA LYS A 119 3.86 -5.49 13.49
C LYS A 119 3.23 -6.67 12.74
N LEU A 120 3.98 -7.35 11.87
CA LEU A 120 3.53 -8.50 11.09
C LEU A 120 4.21 -9.77 11.61
N LYS A 121 3.49 -10.91 11.60
CA LYS A 121 3.96 -12.20 12.14
C LYS A 121 4.37 -13.17 11.05
#